data_AF-G5Q0U9-F1
#
_entry.id   AF-G5Q0U9-F1
#
_cell.length_a   1.000
_cell.length_b   1.000
_cell.length_c   1.000
_cell.angle_alpha   90.00
_cell.angle_beta   90.00
_cell.angle_gamma   90.00
#
_symmetry.space_group_name_H-M   'P 1'
#
loop_
_entity.id
_entity.type
_entity.pdbx_description
1 polymer ?
#
loop_
_entity_poly.entity_id
_entity_poly.type
_entity_poly.pdbx_seq_one_letter_code
_entity_poly.pdbx_strand_id
1 'polypeptide(L)'
;MESLLNRLYDALGLDAPEDEPLLIIDDGIQVYFNESDHTLEMCCPFMPVPDDILTLQHFLRLNYTSAVTIGSLSALTQTIPPSLSALTQTILL
;
A
#
# COMPACT_ATOMS: atom_id res chain seq x y z
N MET A 1 13.00 15.56 -14.44
CA MET A 1 13.06 15.32 -13.00
C MET A 1 12.47 13.94 -12.81
N GLU A 2 13.26 13.01 -12.30
CA GLU A 2 12.81 11.63 -12.13
C GLU A 2 11.88 11.54 -10.92
N SER A 3 10.78 10.81 -11.05
CA SER A 3 9.80 10.65 -9.98
C SER A 3 10.43 9.94 -8.78
N LEU A 4 9.86 10.13 -7.58
CA LEU A 4 10.37 9.44 -6.39
C LEU A 4 10.23 7.92 -6.54
N LEU A 5 9.15 7.49 -7.20
CA LEU A 5 8.91 6.09 -7.52
C LEU A 5 9.99 5.50 -8.44
N ASN A 6 10.41 6.20 -9.49
CA ASN A 6 11.46 5.70 -10.39
C ASN A 6 12.80 5.57 -9.65
N ARG A 7 13.15 6.56 -8.81
CA ARG A 7 14.36 6.49 -7.97
C ARG A 7 14.32 5.32 -6.99
N LEU A 8 13.14 4.94 -6.51
CA LEU A 8 12.95 3.76 -5.67
C LEU A 8 13.20 2.48 -6.46
N TYR A 9 12.66 2.36 -7.68
CA TYR A 9 12.93 1.22 -8.56
C TYR A 9 14.42 1.09 -8.88
N ASP A 10 15.09 2.18 -9.25
CA ASP A 10 16.53 2.20 -9.50
C ASP A 10 17.34 1.76 -8.26
N ALA A 11 16.96 2.24 -7.08
CA ALA A 11 17.62 1.88 -5.82
C ALA A 11 17.45 0.40 -5.45
N LEU A 12 16.33 -0.20 -5.85
CA LEU A 12 16.05 -1.62 -5.69
C LEU A 12 16.64 -2.47 -6.83
N GLY A 13 17.22 -1.86 -7.86
CA GLY A 13 17.74 -2.54 -9.04
C GLY A 13 16.65 -3.19 -9.90
N LEU A 14 15.46 -2.59 -9.90
CA LEU A 14 14.28 -3.07 -10.61
C LEU A 14 14.00 -2.19 -11.82
N ASP A 15 13.57 -2.83 -12.91
CA ASP A 15 12.99 -2.11 -14.03
C ASP A 15 11.55 -1.72 -13.67
N ALA A 16 11.19 -0.45 -13.88
CA ALA A 16 9.84 0.02 -13.63
C ALA A 16 8.83 -0.72 -14.53
N PRO A 17 7.70 -1.21 -13.99
CA PRO A 17 6.68 -1.90 -14.78
C PRO A 17 6.02 -0.95 -15.79
N GLU A 18 5.68 -1.46 -16.98
CA GLU A 18 5.05 -0.67 -18.05
C GLU A 18 3.56 -0.38 -17.79
N ASP A 19 2.86 -1.28 -17.10
CA ASP A 19 1.40 -1.25 -16.97
C ASP A 19 0.89 -0.65 -15.64
N GLU A 20 1.30 -1.22 -14.51
CA GLU A 20 0.85 -0.80 -13.17
C GLU A 20 2.01 -0.70 -12.19
N PRO A 21 2.06 0.35 -11.33
CA PRO A 21 3.10 0.51 -10.33
C PRO A 21 2.87 -0.48 -9.17
N LEU A 22 3.29 -1.73 -9.40
CA LEU A 22 3.21 -2.86 -8.49
C LEU A 22 4.60 -3.48 -8.30
N LEU A 23 4.94 -3.73 -7.04
CA LEU A 23 6.10 -4.53 -6.64
C LEU A 23 5.63 -5.81 -5.94
N ILE A 24 6.19 -6.94 -6.35
CA ILE A 24 5.97 -8.24 -5.69
C ILE A 24 7.26 -8.64 -4.98
N ILE A 25 7.17 -8.90 -3.68
CA ILE A 25 8.28 -9.34 -2.83
C ILE A 25 8.00 -10.78 -2.37
N ASP A 26 8.99 -11.66 -2.53
CA ASP A 26 8.97 -13.06 -2.09
C ASP A 26 7.71 -13.85 -2.54
N ASP A 27 7.17 -13.55 -3.72
CA ASP A 27 5.97 -14.14 -4.33
C ASP A 27 4.68 -14.08 -3.48
N GLY A 28 4.69 -13.35 -2.36
CA GLY A 28 3.60 -13.34 -1.38
C GLY A 28 3.18 -11.96 -0.90
N ILE A 29 4.04 -10.94 -1.07
CA ILE A 29 3.79 -9.57 -0.62
C ILE A 29 3.62 -8.69 -1.85
N GLN A 30 2.42 -8.13 -2.01
CA GLN A 30 2.11 -7.19 -3.08
C GLN A 30 2.16 -5.77 -2.52
N VAL A 31 2.90 -4.88 -3.17
CA VAL A 31 3.05 -3.48 -2.79
C VAL A 31 2.65 -2.61 -3.96
N TYR A 32 1.55 -1.88 -3.80
CA TYR A 32 1.09 -0.88 -4.75
C TYR A 32 1.69 0.47 -4.41
N PHE A 33 1.99 1.28 -5.42
CA PHE A 33 2.44 2.64 -5.21
C PHE A 33 1.38 3.65 -5.65
N ASN A 34 1.12 4.64 -4.81
CA ASN A 34 0.28 5.79 -5.13
C ASN A 34 1.13 7.05 -4.99
N GLU A 35 1.46 7.65 -6.13
CA GLU A 35 2.24 8.89 -6.21
C GLU A 35 1.28 10.08 -6.31
N SER A 36 1.37 10.99 -5.34
CA SER A 36 0.71 12.30 -5.38
C SER A 36 1.76 13.40 -5.55
N ASP A 37 1.33 14.65 -5.78
CA ASP A 37 2.21 15.79 -6.09
C ASP A 37 3.40 15.96 -5.11
N HIS A 38 3.25 15.51 -3.85
CA HIS A 38 4.25 15.70 -2.80
C HIS A 38 4.58 14.44 -1.99
N THR A 39 3.95 13.30 -2.28
CA THR A 39 4.10 12.09 -1.46
C THR A 39 4.10 10.84 -2.30
N LEU A 40 4.85 9.83 -1.84
CA LEU A 40 4.77 8.48 -2.37
C LEU A 40 4.22 7.55 -1.29
N GLU A 41 3.03 7.01 -1.52
CA GLU A 41 2.41 6.02 -0.64
C GLU A 41 2.74 4.61 -1.13
N MET A 42 3.26 3.77 -0.24
CA MET A 42 3.36 2.33 -0.47
C MET A 42 2.21 1.63 0.25
N CYS A 43 1.41 0.87 -0.48
CA CYS A 43 0.21 0.20 0.01
C CYS A 43 0.35 -1.31 -0.12
N CYS A 44 0.43 -2.01 1.01
CA CYS A 44 0.51 -3.46 1.05
C CYS A 44 -0.79 -4.08 1.59
N PRO A 45 -1.67 -4.65 0.76
CA PRO A 45 -2.80 -5.42 1.25
C PRO A 45 -2.30 -6.70 1.93
N PHE A 46 -2.78 -6.95 3.15
CA PHE A 46 -2.31 -8.09 3.96
C PHE A 46 -3.44 -9.01 4.45
N MET A 47 -4.69 -8.53 4.48
CA MET A 47 -5.86 -9.36 4.77
C MET A 47 -7.16 -8.72 4.26
N PRO A 48 -8.25 -9.49 4.07
CA PRO A 48 -9.58 -8.93 3.85
C PRO A 48 -10.01 -7.99 4.99
N VAL A 49 -10.83 -6.99 4.68
CA VAL A 49 -11.39 -6.11 5.71
C VAL A 49 -12.26 -6.92 6.69
N PRO A 50 -11.96 -6.92 7.99
CA PRO A 50 -12.77 -7.61 8.99
C PRO A 50 -14.11 -6.91 9.17
N ASP A 51 -15.16 -7.68 9.42
CA ASP A 51 -16.52 -7.20 9.66
C ASP A 51 -16.90 -7.13 11.15
N ASP A 52 -16.00 -7.57 12.04
CA ASP A 52 -16.21 -7.53 13.49
C ASP A 52 -15.59 -6.30 14.17
N ILE A 53 -16.30 -5.77 15.17
CA ILE A 53 -15.94 -4.53 15.87
C ILE A 53 -14.63 -4.67 16.64
N LEU A 54 -14.34 -5.84 17.22
CA LEU A 54 -13.17 -6.01 18.08
C LEU A 54 -11.88 -5.99 17.27
N THR A 55 -11.86 -6.64 16.11
CA THR A 55 -10.74 -6.62 15.17
C THR A 55 -10.55 -5.22 14.58
N LEU A 56 -11.62 -4.51 14.22
CA LEU A 56 -11.52 -3.11 13.77
C LEU A 56 -10.91 -2.20 14.85
N GLN A 57 -11.37 -2.31 16.10
CA GLN A 57 -10.79 -1.56 17.22
C GLN A 57 -9.34 -1.96 17.51
N HIS A 58 -8.97 -3.22 17.28
CA HIS A 58 -7.61 -3.69 17.42
C HIS A 58 -6.68 -2.97 16.42
N PHE A 59 -7.04 -2.94 15.14
CA PHE A 59 -6.24 -2.26 14.12
C PHE A 59 -6.18 -0.74 14.32
N LEU A 60 -7.26 -0.12 14.77
CA LEU A 60 -7.24 1.31 15.14
C LEU A 60 -6.27 1.59 16.30
N ARG A 61 -6.17 0.70 17.29
CA ARG A 61 -5.18 0.82 18.36
C ARG A 61 -3.77 0.58 17.87
N LEU A 62 -3.59 -0.35 16.92
CA LEU A 62 -2.29 -0.65 16.34
C LEU A 62 -1.69 0.58 15.64
N ASN A 63 -2.52 1.38 14.95
CA ASN A 63 -2.13 2.66 14.36
C ASN A 63 -1.53 3.67 15.35
N TYR A 64 -1.82 3.56 16.64
CA TYR A 64 -1.28 4.48 17.64
C TYR A 64 0.18 4.15 18.03
N THR A 65 0.62 2.92 17.77
CA THR A 65 1.93 2.40 18.20
C THR A 65 2.84 1.98 17.06
N SER A 66 2.25 1.72 15.88
CA SER A 66 2.93 1.28 14.68
C SER A 66 3.52 2.48 13.92
N ALA A 67 4.68 2.27 13.29
CA ALA A 67 5.25 3.23 12.34
C ALA A 67 4.52 3.22 10.98
N VAL A 68 3.81 2.13 10.68
CA VAL A 68 3.00 2.00 9.46
C VAL A 68 1.52 2.17 9.78
N THR A 69 0.80 2.87 8.91
CA THR A 69 -0.63 3.12 9.09
C THR A 69 -1.44 2.00 8.48
N ILE A 70 -2.47 1.53 9.17
CA ILE A 70 -3.41 0.50 8.73
C ILE A 70 -4.72 1.18 8.34
N GLY A 71 -5.15 0.96 7.09
CA GLY A 71 -6.36 1.51 6.53
C GLY A 71 -7.13 0.50 5.68
N SER A 72 -8.30 0.91 5.18
CA SER A 72 -9.04 0.16 4.16
C SER A 72 -8.72 0.72 2.78
N LEU A 73 -8.47 -0.17 1.82
CA LEU A 73 -8.12 0.17 0.44
C LEU A 73 -9.26 0.84 -0.34
N SER A 74 -10.51 0.79 0.16
CA SER A 74 -11.68 1.36 -0.51
C SER A 74 -11.67 2.90 -0.63
N ALA A 75 -10.66 3.57 -0.08
CA ALA A 75 -10.55 5.03 -0.05
C ALA A 75 -9.37 5.61 -0.85
N LEU A 76 -8.44 4.80 -1.37
CA LEU A 76 -7.14 5.31 -1.83
C LEU A 76 -6.88 5.25 -3.35
N THR A 77 -7.56 4.38 -4.12
CA THR A 77 -7.22 4.21 -5.56
C THR A 77 -8.42 3.79 -6.40
N GLN A 78 -8.77 4.57 -7.43
CA GLN A 78 -9.75 4.18 -8.47
C GLN A 78 -9.25 3.02 -9.38
N THR A 79 -8.01 2.59 -9.20
CA THR A 79 -7.27 1.67 -10.07
C THR A 79 -7.16 0.23 -9.55
N ILE A 80 -7.59 -0.06 -8.31
CA ILE A 80 -7.56 -1.43 -7.79
C ILE A 80 -8.93 -2.09 -8.02
N PRO A 81 -8.99 -3.34 -8.54
CA PRO A 81 -10.26 -4.00 -8.80
C PRO A 81 -11.12 -4.06 -7.53
N PRO A 82 -12.41 -3.67 -7.61
CA PRO A 82 -13.32 -3.55 -6.47
C PRO A 82 -13.59 -4.87 -5.73
N SER A 83 -13.10 -6.01 -6.23
CA SER A 83 -13.14 -7.31 -5.58
C SER A 83 -12.16 -7.47 -4.40
N LEU A 84 -11.25 -6.52 -4.17
CA LEU A 84 -10.24 -6.56 -3.11
C LEU A 84 -10.50 -5.47 -2.05
N SER A 85 -11.55 -5.64 -1.25
CA SER A 85 -11.66 -4.92 0.03
C SER A 85 -10.65 -5.53 1.01
N ALA A 86 -9.43 -4.99 1.02
CA ALA A 86 -8.35 -5.41 1.91
C ALA A 86 -7.99 -4.32 2.92
N LEU A 87 -7.57 -4.73 4.12
CA LEU A 87 -6.76 -3.89 4.97
C LEU A 87 -5.38 -3.74 4.36
N THR A 88 -4.89 -2.52 4.34
CA THR A 88 -3.59 -2.15 3.80
C THR A 88 -2.71 -1.56 4.87
N GLN A 89 -1.44 -1.92 4.83
CA GLN A 89 -0.39 -1.16 5.51
C GLN A 89 0.14 -0.09 4.55
N THR A 90 0.19 1.14 5.03
CA THR A 90 0.61 2.32 4.27
C THR A 90 1.85 2.94 4.90
N ILE A 91 2.87 3.14 4.06
CA ILE A 91 4.07 3.92 4.37
C ILE A 91 4.03 5.17 3.49
N LEU A 92 4.16 6.34 4.11
CA LEU A 92 4.25 7.62 3.41
C LEU A 92 5.72 8.04 3.32
N LEU A 93 6.23 8.18 2.10
CA LEU A 93 7.56 8.72 1.80
C LEU A 93 7.49 10.15 1.24
#